data_AF-A0ABC9WFX6-F1
#
_entry.id   AF-A0ABC9WFX6-F1
#
_cell.length_a   1.000
_cell.length_b   1.000
_cell.length_c   1.000
_cell.angle_alpha   90.00
_cell.angle_beta   90.00
_cell.angle_gamma   90.00
#
_symmetry.space_group_name_H-M   'P 1'
#
loop_
_entity.id
_entity.type
_entity.pdbx_description
1 polymer ?
#
loop_
_entity_poly.entity_id
_entity_poly.type
_entity_poly.pdbx_seq_one_letter_code
_entity_poly.pdbx_strand_id
1 'polypeptide(L)'
;MLAAVSDVFVENYLPGKLAEMGLGYEDIKKIAPHIVYCSITGYGQTGPMVQRGGYDSIAAAVSGLMHITGHEDGEPVRPGVAMTDLATGLYTYGAIMAGLLQRYKTGKGLHIDCNLLSSQVACLTHVAANYLNCKIEAKRWGTAHGSIVPYQAFKTKDGYIVVGAGNDQQFVTVCKILNLPEVSKDSRYKTNALRVQNRKELTDILSTRFSEKTTIEWLQLFEGSGVPYGPINNMQQVFSDPQVLHNGLVMEMNHPTAGRIAVPGPGVRYSEFAVSHPKPPPLVGQHTVEILKGMLGYDDDAIEELLRTGAVAQHEILFLVSLPRDLPMHLEIPAWLSAMGTLELTFKREDRRRRGEERRGEERRGEGREEKRREKREERREEKREERRREEKRGEERRREEKRGEERRREEKRGEEKRREEREKRREEKRREEKRKEPWNTEKNLAYVKELCLIILLALIAVHSIKAVVNDHSHEKAESTGSDLG
;
A
#
# COMPACT_ATOMS: atom_id res chain seq x y z
N MET A 1 -3.72 10.66 -25.15
CA MET A 1 -4.05 10.37 -23.74
C MET A 1 -2.92 9.55 -23.13
N LEU A 2 -2.34 9.98 -22.01
CA LEU A 2 -1.11 9.40 -21.43
C LEU A 2 -1.16 7.88 -21.24
N ALA A 3 -2.32 7.33 -20.86
CA ALA A 3 -2.52 5.90 -20.69
C ALA A 3 -2.28 5.07 -21.98
N ALA A 4 -2.53 5.65 -23.16
CA ALA A 4 -2.36 4.94 -24.44
C ALA A 4 -0.88 4.71 -24.83
N VAL A 5 0.03 5.49 -24.24
CA VAL A 5 1.49 5.38 -24.46
C VAL A 5 2.22 4.87 -23.22
N SER A 6 1.47 4.39 -22.21
CA SER A 6 2.01 3.91 -20.94
C SER A 6 1.85 2.40 -20.80
N ASP A 7 2.84 1.75 -20.19
CA ASP A 7 2.78 0.31 -19.94
C ASP A 7 1.96 -0.06 -18.70
N VAL A 8 2.05 0.78 -17.67
CA VAL A 8 1.49 0.54 -16.34
C VAL A 8 0.77 1.79 -15.87
N PHE A 9 -0.44 1.62 -15.32
CA PHE A 9 -1.17 2.67 -14.62
C PHE A 9 -1.30 2.27 -13.16
N VAL A 10 -0.78 3.08 -12.23
CA VAL A 10 -0.84 2.79 -10.79
C VAL A 10 -1.62 3.87 -10.08
N GLU A 11 -2.54 3.46 -9.20
CA GLU A 11 -3.35 4.37 -8.41
C GLU A 11 -3.66 3.80 -7.03
N ASN A 12 -3.97 4.68 -6.08
CA ASN A 12 -4.29 4.32 -4.70
C ASN A 12 -5.52 5.05 -4.15
N TYR A 13 -6.49 5.37 -5.01
CA TYR A 13 -7.75 5.96 -4.58
C TYR A 13 -8.67 4.91 -3.93
N LEU A 14 -9.72 5.37 -3.26
CA LEU A 14 -10.80 4.48 -2.85
C LEU A 14 -11.44 3.80 -4.08
N PRO A 15 -11.80 2.51 -3.97
CA PRO A 15 -12.49 1.79 -5.05
C PRO A 15 -13.66 2.57 -5.65
N GLY A 16 -13.67 2.67 -6.97
CA GLY A 16 -14.69 3.38 -7.75
C GLY A 16 -14.40 4.86 -8.01
N LYS A 17 -13.49 5.50 -7.26
CA LYS A 17 -13.29 6.95 -7.39
C LYS A 17 -12.80 7.38 -8.77
N LEU A 18 -11.83 6.67 -9.35
CA LEU A 18 -11.37 6.95 -10.71
C LEU A 18 -12.42 6.57 -11.77
N ALA A 19 -13.28 5.58 -11.51
CA ALA A 19 -14.37 5.26 -12.43
C ALA A 19 -15.38 6.41 -12.54
N GLU A 20 -15.67 7.14 -11.45
CA GLU A 20 -16.47 8.38 -11.50
C GLU A 20 -15.87 9.45 -12.41
N MET A 21 -14.54 9.42 -12.59
CA MET A 21 -13.80 10.35 -13.44
C MET A 21 -13.57 9.82 -14.86
N GLY A 22 -14.11 8.64 -15.20
CA GLY A 22 -13.87 7.97 -16.49
C GLY A 22 -12.44 7.43 -16.65
N LEU A 23 -11.76 7.19 -15.52
CA LEU A 23 -10.38 6.72 -15.45
C LEU A 23 -10.28 5.34 -14.77
N GLY A 24 -11.40 4.64 -14.58
CA GLY A 24 -11.41 3.28 -14.05
C GLY A 24 -10.80 2.28 -15.03
N TYR A 25 -10.49 1.07 -14.56
CA TYR A 25 -9.88 0.05 -15.41
C TYR A 25 -10.67 -0.23 -16.69
N GLU A 26 -12.00 -0.40 -16.61
CA GLU A 26 -12.83 -0.66 -17.78
C GLU A 26 -12.87 0.52 -18.77
N ASP A 27 -12.61 1.75 -18.32
CA ASP A 27 -12.53 2.92 -19.19
C ASP A 27 -11.16 3.01 -19.87
N ILE A 28 -10.08 2.87 -19.09
CA ILE A 28 -8.71 2.88 -19.62
C ILE A 28 -8.48 1.71 -20.57
N LYS A 29 -9.03 0.53 -20.30
CA LYS A 29 -8.89 -0.65 -21.17
C LYS A 29 -9.45 -0.43 -22.58
N LYS A 30 -10.47 0.42 -22.75
CA LYS A 30 -11.04 0.76 -24.07
C LYS A 30 -10.03 1.46 -24.97
N ILE A 31 -9.17 2.29 -24.39
CA ILE A 31 -8.16 3.09 -25.11
C ILE A 31 -6.77 2.43 -25.10
N ALA A 32 -6.46 1.66 -24.06
CA ALA A 32 -5.15 1.06 -23.81
C ALA A 32 -5.33 -0.42 -23.38
N PRO A 33 -5.75 -1.33 -24.28
CA PRO A 33 -6.02 -2.73 -23.92
C PRO A 33 -4.77 -3.51 -23.50
N HIS A 34 -3.59 -2.95 -23.72
CA HIS A 34 -2.30 -3.50 -23.32
C HIS A 34 -1.88 -3.07 -21.90
N ILE A 35 -2.60 -2.16 -21.23
CA ILE A 35 -2.14 -1.59 -19.97
C ILE A 35 -2.18 -2.59 -18.81
N VAL A 36 -1.15 -2.59 -17.97
CA VAL A 36 -1.23 -3.21 -16.64
C VAL A 36 -1.77 -2.16 -15.69
N TYR A 37 -3.06 -2.24 -15.35
CA TYR A 37 -3.70 -1.31 -14.42
C TYR A 37 -3.57 -1.87 -13.00
N CYS A 38 -3.09 -1.09 -12.05
CA CYS A 38 -2.88 -1.51 -10.67
C CYS A 38 -3.55 -0.56 -9.69
N SER A 39 -4.45 -1.11 -8.88
CA SER A 39 -5.11 -0.43 -7.77
C SER A 39 -4.48 -0.87 -6.45
N ILE A 40 -4.09 0.08 -5.61
CA ILE A 40 -3.58 -0.15 -4.26
C ILE A 40 -4.58 0.40 -3.24
N THR A 41 -5.26 -0.46 -2.50
CA THR A 41 -6.35 -0.04 -1.60
C THR A 41 -6.16 -0.52 -0.16
N GLY A 42 -7.01 -0.08 0.76
CA GLY A 42 -6.97 -0.57 2.14
C GLY A 42 -7.38 -2.03 2.28
N TYR A 43 -8.46 -2.43 1.60
CA TYR A 43 -9.18 -3.68 1.87
C TYR A 43 -9.62 -4.44 0.60
N GLY A 44 -9.21 -4.00 -0.59
CA GLY A 44 -9.56 -4.59 -1.88
C GLY A 44 -10.69 -3.86 -2.60
N GLN A 45 -10.90 -4.22 -3.88
CA GLN A 45 -11.94 -3.63 -4.74
C GLN A 45 -13.35 -4.15 -4.44
N THR A 46 -13.49 -5.16 -3.58
CA THR A 46 -14.78 -5.80 -3.25
C THR A 46 -14.86 -6.13 -1.76
N GLY A 47 -16.04 -6.59 -1.31
CA GLY A 47 -16.25 -7.05 0.06
C GLY A 47 -16.74 -5.96 1.02
N PRO A 48 -16.93 -6.30 2.30
CA PRO A 48 -17.66 -5.46 3.26
C PRO A 48 -16.93 -4.16 3.63
N MET A 49 -15.62 -4.08 3.40
CA MET A 49 -14.79 -2.94 3.78
C MET A 49 -14.33 -2.10 2.58
N VAL A 50 -14.90 -2.34 1.39
CA VAL A 50 -14.48 -1.72 0.11
C VAL A 50 -14.45 -0.19 0.14
N GLN A 51 -15.38 0.47 0.84
CA GLN A 51 -15.42 1.94 0.95
C GLN A 51 -14.65 2.51 2.15
N ARG A 52 -13.93 1.66 2.90
CA ARG A 52 -13.18 2.11 4.08
C ARG A 52 -11.77 2.55 3.69
N GLY A 53 -11.38 3.73 4.16
CA GLY A 53 -10.00 4.22 4.03
C GLY A 53 -8.99 3.29 4.70
N GLY A 54 -7.85 3.09 4.03
CA GLY A 54 -6.74 2.27 4.51
C GLY A 54 -5.52 3.14 4.81
N TYR A 55 -5.00 3.03 6.03
CA TYR A 55 -3.68 3.52 6.39
C TYR A 55 -2.91 2.37 7.05
N ASP A 56 -1.58 2.38 6.90
CA ASP A 56 -0.66 1.38 7.43
C ASP A 56 -0.98 0.95 8.87
N SER A 57 -1.03 1.89 9.83
CA SER A 57 -1.29 1.56 11.24
C SER A 57 -2.60 0.80 11.44
N ILE A 58 -3.64 1.20 10.71
CA ILE A 58 -4.96 0.58 10.83
C ILE A 58 -4.93 -0.82 10.20
N ALA A 59 -4.28 -0.97 9.04
CA ALA A 59 -4.11 -2.27 8.40
C ALA A 59 -3.27 -3.22 9.27
N ALA A 60 -2.15 -2.75 9.84
CA ALA A 60 -1.31 -3.50 10.77
C ALA A 60 -2.07 -3.94 12.04
N ALA A 61 -2.98 -3.11 12.55
CA ALA A 61 -3.84 -3.49 13.67
C ALA A 61 -4.86 -4.58 13.27
N VAL A 62 -5.62 -4.33 12.20
CA VAL A 62 -6.71 -5.22 11.74
C VAL A 62 -6.18 -6.58 11.30
N SER A 63 -5.00 -6.62 10.68
CA SER A 63 -4.34 -7.84 10.21
C SER A 63 -3.65 -8.64 11.32
N GLY A 64 -3.50 -8.09 12.53
CA GLY A 64 -2.87 -8.79 13.67
C GLY A 64 -1.37 -8.56 13.85
N LEU A 65 -0.70 -7.74 13.01
CA LEU A 65 0.73 -7.43 13.18
C LEU A 65 1.01 -6.77 14.55
N MET A 66 0.18 -5.81 14.96
CA MET A 66 0.34 -5.15 16.26
C MET A 66 0.11 -6.11 17.44
N HIS A 67 -0.77 -7.10 17.28
CA HIS A 67 -1.05 -8.07 18.34
C HIS A 67 0.19 -8.86 18.74
N ILE A 68 1.05 -9.18 17.77
CA ILE A 68 2.26 -9.98 17.94
C ILE A 68 3.54 -9.15 18.12
N THR A 69 3.43 -7.83 18.07
CA THR A 69 4.59 -6.92 18.17
C THR A 69 4.62 -6.24 19.54
N GLY A 70 5.76 -6.30 20.22
CA GLY A 70 5.99 -5.65 21.52
C GLY A 70 6.56 -6.60 22.56
N HIS A 71 6.69 -6.13 23.81
CA HIS A 71 7.11 -6.97 24.93
C HIS A 71 6.04 -8.02 25.28
N GLU A 72 6.47 -9.18 25.78
CA GLU A 72 5.59 -10.33 26.09
C GLU A 72 4.42 -9.94 27.00
N ASP A 73 4.70 -9.22 28.09
CA ASP A 73 3.69 -8.74 29.05
C ASP A 73 3.32 -7.25 28.85
N GLY A 74 3.73 -6.66 27.72
CA GLY A 74 3.49 -5.24 27.42
C GLY A 74 2.24 -5.02 26.56
N GLU A 75 1.84 -3.75 26.42
CA GLU A 75 0.82 -3.32 25.46
C GLU A 75 1.25 -3.60 24.00
N PRO A 76 0.30 -3.81 23.07
CA PRO A 76 0.60 -3.88 21.64
C PRO A 76 1.35 -2.63 21.17
N VAL A 77 2.40 -2.82 20.36
CA VAL A 77 3.14 -1.70 19.78
C VAL A 77 3.16 -1.76 18.26
N ARG A 78 3.29 -0.58 17.64
CA ARG A 78 3.48 -0.45 16.20
C ARG A 78 4.97 -0.63 15.85
N PRO A 79 5.31 -1.32 14.75
CA PRO A 79 6.65 -1.24 14.16
C PRO A 79 7.07 0.21 13.87
N GLY A 80 8.38 0.49 13.96
CA GLY A 80 8.92 1.84 13.80
C GLY A 80 8.82 2.45 12.40
N VAL A 81 8.48 1.63 11.38
CA VAL A 81 8.26 2.06 10.00
C VAL A 81 6.87 1.59 9.53
N ALA A 82 6.37 2.16 8.43
CA ALA A 82 5.11 1.74 7.82
C ALA A 82 5.26 0.37 7.11
N MET A 83 5.39 -0.70 7.90
CA MET A 83 5.73 -2.03 7.41
C MET A 83 4.67 -2.61 6.47
N THR A 84 3.40 -2.27 6.68
CA THR A 84 2.31 -2.70 5.80
C THR A 84 2.41 -1.98 4.47
N ASP A 85 2.64 -0.66 4.46
CA ASP A 85 2.80 0.10 3.21
C ASP A 85 4.01 -0.41 2.41
N LEU A 86 5.14 -0.66 3.08
CA LEU A 86 6.35 -1.20 2.45
C LEU A 86 6.10 -2.59 1.87
N ALA A 87 5.46 -3.49 2.63
CA ALA A 87 5.12 -4.83 2.16
C ALA A 87 4.16 -4.78 0.97
N THR A 88 3.10 -3.95 1.03
CA THR A 88 2.16 -3.78 -0.08
C THR A 88 2.84 -3.19 -1.30
N GLY A 89 3.77 -2.25 -1.15
CA GLY A 89 4.59 -1.74 -2.25
C GLY A 89 5.42 -2.83 -2.92
N LEU A 90 6.04 -3.71 -2.14
CA LEU A 90 6.82 -4.84 -2.66
C LEU A 90 5.94 -5.91 -3.35
N TYR A 91 4.78 -6.23 -2.77
CA TYR A 91 3.79 -7.10 -3.44
C TYR A 91 3.29 -6.50 -4.74
N THR A 92 3.00 -5.19 -4.74
CA THR A 92 2.57 -4.44 -5.92
C THR A 92 3.63 -4.50 -7.01
N TYR A 93 4.89 -4.23 -6.66
CA TYR A 93 6.01 -4.32 -7.60
C TYR A 93 6.11 -5.72 -8.23
N GLY A 94 6.07 -6.78 -7.42
CA GLY A 94 6.09 -8.16 -7.91
C GLY A 94 4.90 -8.49 -8.82
N ALA A 95 3.70 -8.04 -8.46
CA ALA A 95 2.49 -8.24 -9.25
C ALA A 95 2.55 -7.49 -10.60
N ILE A 96 3.06 -6.26 -10.63
CA ILE A 96 3.27 -5.49 -11.86
C ILE A 96 4.26 -6.22 -12.77
N MET A 97 5.39 -6.70 -12.23
CA MET A 97 6.36 -7.47 -13.01
C MET A 97 5.75 -8.74 -13.60
N ALA A 98 4.97 -9.48 -12.81
CA ALA A 98 4.23 -10.66 -13.29
C ALA A 98 3.21 -10.28 -14.39
N GLY A 99 2.50 -9.16 -14.22
CA GLY A 99 1.55 -8.63 -15.20
C GLY A 99 2.20 -8.22 -16.51
N LEU A 100 3.37 -7.58 -16.46
CA LEU A 100 4.15 -7.23 -17.65
C LEU A 100 4.65 -8.47 -18.40
N LEU A 101 5.12 -9.50 -17.69
CA LEU A 101 5.50 -10.79 -18.29
C LEU A 101 4.29 -11.51 -18.94
N GLN A 102 3.13 -11.47 -18.29
CA GLN A 102 1.90 -12.02 -18.84
C GLN A 102 1.46 -11.27 -20.10
N ARG A 103 1.55 -9.94 -20.09
CA ARG A 103 1.29 -9.10 -21.25
C ARG A 103 2.23 -9.42 -22.40
N TYR A 104 3.53 -9.60 -22.13
CA TYR A 104 4.49 -9.98 -23.16
C TYR A 104 4.10 -11.29 -23.87
N LYS A 105 3.55 -12.26 -23.14
CA LYS A 105 3.08 -13.54 -23.71
C LYS A 105 1.75 -13.44 -24.46
N THR A 106 0.86 -12.55 -24.04
CA THR A 106 -0.55 -12.55 -24.50
C THR A 106 -0.93 -11.35 -25.35
N GLY A 107 -0.11 -10.30 -25.36
CA GLY A 107 -0.42 -8.98 -25.92
C GLY A 107 -1.48 -8.20 -25.15
N LYS A 108 -2.00 -8.73 -24.03
CA LYS A 108 -3.13 -8.13 -23.28
C LYS A 108 -2.72 -7.67 -21.90
N GLY A 109 -3.24 -6.51 -21.52
CA GLY A 109 -3.16 -5.98 -20.17
C GLY A 109 -4.05 -6.72 -19.18
N LEU A 110 -4.02 -6.30 -17.92
CA LEU A 110 -4.86 -6.84 -16.84
C LEU A 110 -5.02 -5.82 -15.70
N HIS A 111 -5.98 -6.08 -14.81
CA HIS A 111 -6.18 -5.32 -13.58
C HIS A 111 -5.59 -6.07 -12.38
N ILE A 112 -4.71 -5.42 -11.64
CA ILE A 112 -4.13 -5.87 -10.38
C ILE A 112 -4.89 -5.17 -9.24
N ASP A 113 -5.51 -5.96 -8.36
CA ASP A 113 -6.03 -5.51 -7.06
C ASP A 113 -5.02 -5.89 -5.96
N CYS A 114 -4.28 -4.90 -5.47
CA CYS A 114 -3.40 -5.06 -4.32
C CYS A 114 -3.97 -4.27 -3.14
N ASN A 115 -3.89 -4.83 -1.93
CA ASN A 115 -4.41 -4.12 -0.76
C ASN A 115 -3.61 -4.37 0.52
N LEU A 116 -3.70 -3.40 1.44
CA LEU A 116 -2.95 -3.39 2.70
C LEU A 116 -3.29 -4.61 3.57
N LEU A 117 -4.57 -4.93 3.74
CA LEU A 117 -5.00 -6.05 4.58
C LEU A 117 -4.44 -7.39 4.08
N SER A 118 -4.65 -7.72 2.80
CA SER A 118 -4.18 -8.98 2.21
C SER A 118 -2.66 -9.10 2.25
N SER A 119 -1.95 -8.00 1.94
CA SER A 119 -0.48 -7.98 2.01
C SER A 119 0.01 -8.26 3.42
N GLN A 120 -0.56 -7.60 4.42
CA GLN A 120 -0.11 -7.75 5.80
C GLN A 120 -0.46 -9.12 6.40
N VAL A 121 -1.64 -9.66 6.08
CA VAL A 121 -2.02 -11.03 6.48
C VAL A 121 -1.06 -12.05 5.87
N ALA A 122 -0.68 -11.89 4.60
CA ALA A 122 0.31 -12.76 3.97
C ALA A 122 1.68 -12.69 4.67
N CYS A 123 2.10 -11.50 5.10
CA CYS A 123 3.36 -11.30 5.84
C CYS A 123 3.41 -11.97 7.22
N LEU A 124 2.27 -12.39 7.81
CA LEU A 124 2.28 -13.15 9.06
C LEU A 124 2.88 -14.55 8.91
N THR A 125 2.96 -15.08 7.68
CA THR A 125 3.66 -16.32 7.31
C THR A 125 3.41 -17.49 8.30
N HIS A 126 4.42 -17.86 9.07
CA HIS A 126 4.43 -18.98 10.01
C HIS A 126 3.52 -18.73 11.24
N VAL A 127 3.35 -17.49 11.68
CA VAL A 127 2.45 -17.15 12.80
C VAL A 127 1.01 -17.43 12.40
N ALA A 128 0.61 -16.98 11.21
CA ALA A 128 -0.71 -17.29 10.66
C ALA A 128 -0.87 -18.80 10.42
N ALA A 129 0.15 -19.48 9.89
CA ALA A 129 0.10 -20.93 9.67
C ALA A 129 -0.12 -21.72 10.98
N ASN A 130 0.52 -21.32 12.09
CA ASN A 130 0.33 -21.96 13.39
C ASN A 130 -1.12 -21.86 13.87
N TYR A 131 -1.75 -20.69 13.72
CA TYR A 131 -3.16 -20.52 14.08
C TYR A 131 -4.10 -21.28 13.12
N LEU A 132 -3.85 -21.20 11.81
CA LEU A 132 -4.69 -21.85 10.80
C LEU A 132 -4.69 -23.37 10.97
N ASN A 133 -3.52 -23.98 11.17
CA ASN A 133 -3.35 -25.44 11.23
C ASN A 133 -3.53 -26.02 12.64
N CYS A 134 -3.10 -25.31 13.68
CA CYS A 134 -3.04 -25.85 15.04
C CYS A 134 -3.87 -25.09 16.06
N LYS A 135 -4.50 -23.95 15.69
CA LYS A 135 -5.26 -23.07 16.60
C LYS A 135 -4.44 -22.59 17.80
N ILE A 136 -3.12 -22.51 17.62
CA ILE A 136 -2.22 -21.93 18.61
C ILE A 136 -2.26 -20.43 18.44
N GLU A 137 -2.73 -19.72 19.46
CA GLU A 137 -2.78 -18.27 19.48
C GLU A 137 -1.36 -17.69 19.55
N ALA A 138 -1.13 -16.62 18.80
CA ALA A 138 0.13 -15.91 18.80
C ALA A 138 0.26 -15.05 20.05
N LYS A 139 1.50 -14.69 20.39
CA LYS A 139 1.76 -13.73 21.45
C LYS A 139 2.99 -12.89 21.12
N ARG A 140 3.16 -11.82 21.88
CA ARG A 140 4.34 -10.96 21.83
C ARG A 140 5.54 -11.67 22.45
N TRP A 141 6.71 -11.44 21.88
CA TRP A 141 7.96 -12.07 22.32
C TRP A 141 9.10 -11.06 22.56
N GLY A 142 8.83 -9.76 22.49
CA GLY A 142 9.86 -8.74 22.45
C GLY A 142 10.77 -8.97 21.24
N THR A 143 12.07 -9.14 21.50
CA THR A 143 13.06 -9.48 20.48
C THR A 143 13.25 -10.99 20.29
N ALA A 144 12.57 -11.83 21.06
CA ALA A 144 12.81 -13.27 21.04
C ALA A 144 12.04 -13.98 19.93
N HIS A 145 12.62 -15.05 19.40
CA HIS A 145 11.92 -16.00 18.55
C HIS A 145 11.02 -16.90 19.39
N GLY A 146 9.81 -17.17 18.89
CA GLY A 146 8.82 -17.96 19.61
C GLY A 146 9.17 -19.46 19.73
N SER A 147 9.97 -19.98 18.81
CA SER A 147 10.23 -21.43 18.68
C SER A 147 11.70 -21.83 18.69
N ILE A 148 12.63 -20.88 18.84
CA ILE A 148 14.08 -21.14 18.78
C ILE A 148 14.75 -20.43 19.95
N VAL A 149 15.56 -21.16 20.72
CA VAL A 149 16.25 -20.61 21.89
C VAL A 149 17.73 -21.06 21.91
N PRO A 150 18.69 -20.13 22.10
CA PRO A 150 18.52 -18.67 22.09
C PRO A 150 18.34 -18.13 20.67
N TYR A 151 17.38 -17.23 20.49
CA TYR A 151 17.31 -16.34 19.34
C TYR A 151 16.61 -15.06 19.78
N GLN A 152 17.40 -14.11 20.31
CA GLN A 152 16.89 -12.86 20.88
C GLN A 152 18.00 -11.83 21.08
N ALA A 153 17.61 -10.61 21.45
CA ALA A 153 18.52 -9.62 22.00
C ALA A 153 18.86 -9.93 23.48
N PHE A 154 20.12 -9.69 23.83
CA PHE A 154 20.66 -9.74 25.18
C PHE A 154 21.33 -8.41 25.50
N LYS A 155 21.09 -7.91 26.71
CA LYS A 155 21.72 -6.67 27.19
C LYS A 155 23.20 -6.95 27.49
N THR A 156 24.07 -6.07 27.00
CA THR A 156 25.52 -6.06 27.28
C THR A 156 25.82 -4.95 28.29
N LYS A 157 27.10 -4.71 28.62
CA LYS A 157 27.49 -3.60 29.52
C LYS A 157 27.05 -2.23 29.01
N ASP A 158 27.03 -2.03 27.70
CA ASP A 158 26.90 -0.72 27.05
C ASP A 158 25.84 -0.67 25.94
N GLY A 159 25.12 -1.78 25.69
CA GLY A 159 24.14 -1.86 24.62
C GLY A 159 23.42 -3.21 24.57
N TYR A 160 23.24 -3.73 23.35
CA TYR A 160 22.56 -4.99 23.10
C TYR A 160 23.23 -5.76 21.96
N ILE A 161 23.30 -7.08 22.11
CA ILE A 161 23.68 -8.01 21.06
C ILE A 161 22.52 -8.97 20.79
N VAL A 162 22.19 -9.18 19.52
CA VAL A 162 21.27 -10.23 19.07
C VAL A 162 22.09 -11.45 18.73
N VAL A 163 21.70 -12.60 19.27
CA VAL A 163 22.35 -13.90 18.98
C VAL A 163 21.29 -14.91 18.61
N GLY A 164 21.48 -15.58 17.47
CA GLY A 164 20.59 -16.62 16.98
C GLY A 164 21.31 -17.97 16.86
N ALA A 165 20.91 -18.94 17.68
CA ALA A 165 21.31 -20.34 17.56
C ALA A 165 20.16 -21.17 16.96
N GLY A 166 20.13 -21.25 15.63
CA GLY A 166 19.10 -21.96 14.87
C GLY A 166 19.17 -23.49 15.00
N ASN A 167 20.27 -24.05 15.50
CA ASN A 167 20.42 -25.49 15.73
C ASN A 167 21.25 -25.80 16.98
N ASP A 168 21.28 -27.08 17.37
CA ASP A 168 21.96 -27.54 18.60
C ASP A 168 23.49 -27.33 18.55
N GLN A 169 24.11 -27.45 17.37
CA GLN A 169 25.54 -27.22 17.22
C GLN A 169 25.91 -25.74 17.40
N GLN A 170 25.09 -24.82 16.89
CA GLN A 170 25.23 -23.39 17.13
C GLN A 170 25.05 -23.07 18.62
N PHE A 171 24.09 -23.71 19.31
CA PHE A 171 23.91 -23.51 20.75
C PHE A 171 25.14 -23.95 21.56
N VAL A 172 25.73 -25.12 21.24
CA VAL A 172 26.99 -25.57 21.84
C VAL A 172 28.10 -24.54 21.62
N THR A 173 28.17 -23.95 20.43
CA THR A 173 29.17 -22.93 20.07
C THR A 173 28.97 -21.65 20.88
N VAL A 174 27.73 -21.17 21.01
CA VAL A 174 27.37 -20.03 21.87
C VAL A 174 27.80 -20.28 23.31
N CYS A 175 27.49 -21.46 23.87
CA CYS A 175 27.89 -21.81 25.23
C CYS A 175 29.41 -21.82 25.42
N LYS A 176 30.18 -22.30 24.43
CA LYS A 176 31.64 -22.25 24.46
C LYS A 176 32.16 -20.81 24.48
N ILE A 177 31.63 -19.94 23.62
CA ILE A 177 32.02 -18.52 23.55
C ILE A 177 31.72 -17.80 24.87
N LEU A 178 30.59 -18.11 25.50
CA LEU A 178 30.20 -17.56 26.79
C LEU A 178 30.95 -18.18 27.99
N ASN A 179 31.86 -19.12 27.75
CA ASN A 179 32.54 -19.92 28.80
C ASN A 179 31.54 -20.61 29.74
N LEU A 180 30.50 -21.21 29.15
CA LEU A 180 29.45 -22.01 29.80
C LEU A 180 29.32 -23.43 29.17
N PRO A 181 30.41 -24.17 28.92
CA PRO A 181 30.34 -25.46 28.23
C PRO A 181 29.44 -26.49 28.94
N GLU A 182 29.31 -26.41 30.26
CA GLU A 182 28.43 -27.25 31.08
C GLU A 182 26.95 -27.04 30.78
N VAL A 183 26.52 -25.81 30.46
CA VAL A 183 25.13 -25.50 30.10
C VAL A 183 24.72 -26.26 28.85
N SER A 184 25.61 -26.37 27.86
CA SER A 184 25.34 -27.14 26.64
C SER A 184 25.24 -28.66 26.87
N LYS A 185 25.79 -29.17 27.98
CA LYS A 185 25.78 -30.60 28.34
C LYS A 185 24.60 -30.97 29.25
N ASP A 186 23.98 -30.00 29.92
CA ASP A 186 22.80 -30.20 30.76
C ASP A 186 21.67 -30.85 29.94
N SER A 187 21.10 -31.93 30.48
CA SER A 187 19.95 -32.63 29.89
C SER A 187 18.78 -31.72 29.51
N ARG A 188 18.58 -30.60 30.22
CA ARG A 188 17.50 -29.63 29.97
C ARG A 188 17.70 -28.77 28.74
N TYR A 189 18.92 -28.70 28.18
CA TYR A 189 19.26 -27.78 27.09
C TYR A 189 19.83 -28.48 25.85
N LYS A 190 19.89 -29.82 25.83
CA LYS A 190 20.51 -30.61 24.75
C LYS A 190 19.89 -30.36 23.38
N THR A 191 18.57 -30.24 23.30
CA THR A 191 17.83 -30.02 22.04
C THR A 191 17.05 -28.72 22.09
N ASN A 192 16.76 -28.13 20.93
CA ASN A 192 15.96 -26.91 20.86
C ASN A 192 14.60 -27.04 21.58
N ALA A 193 13.92 -28.19 21.45
CA ALA A 193 12.64 -28.42 22.13
C ALA A 193 12.77 -28.31 23.66
N LEU A 194 13.83 -28.90 24.22
CA LEU A 194 14.12 -28.83 25.66
C LEU A 194 14.50 -27.40 26.08
N ARG A 195 15.25 -26.67 25.24
CA ARG A 195 15.55 -25.24 25.47
C ARG A 195 14.31 -24.36 25.44
N VAL A 196 13.36 -24.61 24.53
CA VAL A 196 12.07 -23.90 24.48
C VAL A 196 11.25 -24.18 25.75
N GLN A 197 11.21 -25.43 26.22
CA GLN A 197 10.51 -25.80 27.45
C GLN A 197 11.12 -25.11 28.69
N ASN A 198 12.45 -25.00 28.75
CA ASN A 198 13.19 -24.44 29.88
C ASN A 198 13.70 -23.01 29.60
N ARG A 199 13.02 -22.26 28.72
CA ARG A 199 13.56 -21.03 28.14
C ARG A 199 13.88 -19.94 29.15
N LYS A 200 13.04 -19.77 30.17
CA LYS A 200 13.18 -18.67 31.13
C LYS A 200 14.52 -18.77 31.85
N GLU A 201 14.78 -19.94 32.44
CA GLU A 201 16.03 -20.21 33.15
C GLU A 201 17.25 -20.11 32.23
N LEU A 202 17.18 -20.69 31.03
CA LEU A 202 18.30 -20.60 30.08
C LEU A 202 18.59 -19.15 29.68
N THR A 203 17.55 -18.37 29.36
CA THR A 203 17.69 -16.96 29.00
C THR A 203 18.28 -16.15 30.16
N ASP A 204 17.93 -16.43 31.41
CA ASP A 204 18.50 -15.75 32.59
C ASP A 204 20.01 -16.05 32.73
N ILE A 205 20.43 -17.31 32.54
CA ILE A 205 21.84 -17.72 32.55
C ILE A 205 22.63 -16.98 31.45
N LEU A 206 22.11 -17.01 30.22
CA LEU A 206 22.75 -16.36 29.07
C LEU A 206 22.80 -14.84 29.24
N SER A 207 21.71 -14.22 29.70
CA SER A 207 21.63 -12.76 29.93
C SER A 207 22.62 -12.30 30.97
N THR A 208 22.78 -13.06 32.05
CA THR A 208 23.80 -12.77 33.08
C THR A 208 25.18 -12.72 32.45
N ARG A 209 25.54 -13.71 31.62
CA ARG A 209 26.84 -13.70 30.93
C ARG A 209 26.98 -12.56 29.93
N PHE A 210 26.02 -12.34 29.05
CA PHE A 210 26.11 -11.24 28.08
C PHE A 210 26.28 -9.86 28.75
N SER A 211 25.76 -9.67 29.97
CA SER A 211 25.94 -8.43 30.72
C SER A 211 27.36 -8.18 31.24
N GLU A 212 28.26 -9.18 31.19
CA GLU A 212 29.63 -9.08 31.74
C GLU A 212 30.64 -8.38 30.82
N LYS A 213 30.32 -8.22 29.53
CA LYS A 213 31.21 -7.54 28.56
C LYS A 213 30.47 -6.49 27.75
N THR A 214 31.23 -5.57 27.19
CA THR A 214 30.74 -4.59 26.22
C THR A 214 30.29 -5.29 24.94
N THR A 215 29.48 -4.59 24.15
CA THR A 215 28.97 -5.10 22.88
C THR A 215 30.12 -5.46 21.95
N ILE A 216 31.12 -4.59 21.81
CA ILE A 216 32.26 -4.81 20.90
C ILE A 216 33.11 -6.02 21.31
N GLU A 217 33.35 -6.24 22.60
CA GLU A 217 34.07 -7.43 23.09
C GLU A 217 33.32 -8.72 22.72
N TRP A 218 31.99 -8.73 22.79
CA TRP A 218 31.21 -9.88 22.33
C TRP A 218 31.30 -10.05 20.82
N LEU A 219 31.17 -8.98 20.03
CA LEU A 219 31.29 -9.09 18.57
C LEU A 219 32.62 -9.74 18.16
N GLN A 220 33.73 -9.34 18.80
CA GLN A 220 35.06 -9.93 18.58
C GLN A 220 35.11 -11.42 18.98
N LEU A 221 34.50 -11.80 20.10
CA LEU A 221 34.48 -13.20 20.56
C LEU A 221 33.62 -14.11 19.67
N PHE A 222 32.63 -13.55 18.98
CA PHE A 222 31.79 -14.27 18.03
C PHE A 222 32.34 -14.30 16.60
N GLU A 223 33.38 -13.52 16.29
CA GLU A 223 34.00 -13.45 14.98
C GLU A 223 34.51 -14.83 14.52
N GLY A 224 34.22 -15.19 13.27
CA GLY A 224 34.59 -16.49 12.71
C GLY A 224 33.86 -17.72 13.29
N SER A 225 32.96 -17.56 14.26
CA SER A 225 32.28 -18.69 14.92
C SER A 225 31.25 -19.43 14.06
N GLY A 226 30.79 -18.82 12.98
CA GLY A 226 29.68 -19.33 12.15
C GLY A 226 28.29 -19.22 12.79
N VAL A 227 28.19 -18.66 14.00
CA VAL A 227 26.90 -18.32 14.63
C VAL A 227 26.41 -16.98 14.06
N PRO A 228 25.10 -16.82 13.76
CA PRO A 228 24.52 -15.51 13.46
C PRO A 228 24.42 -14.60 14.69
N TYR A 229 25.00 -13.40 14.61
CA TYR A 229 24.94 -12.39 15.66
C TYR A 229 25.04 -10.97 15.08
N GLY A 230 24.70 -9.96 15.88
CA GLY A 230 24.92 -8.56 15.54
C GLY A 230 24.47 -7.58 16.64
N PRO A 231 24.97 -6.34 16.66
CA PRO A 231 24.51 -5.33 17.60
C PRO A 231 23.12 -4.78 17.24
N ILE A 232 22.41 -4.20 18.20
CA ILE A 232 21.28 -3.31 17.89
C ILE A 232 21.82 -1.90 17.67
N ASN A 233 21.92 -1.50 16.41
CA ASN A 233 22.46 -0.21 16.00
C ASN A 233 21.43 0.92 16.06
N ASN A 234 21.87 2.12 16.44
CA ASN A 234 21.18 3.37 16.14
C ASN A 234 21.46 3.81 14.69
N MET A 235 20.81 4.89 14.20
CA MET A 235 20.94 5.30 12.80
C MET A 235 22.36 5.76 12.42
N GLN A 236 23.08 6.43 13.34
CA GLN A 236 24.47 6.80 13.10
C GLN A 236 25.33 5.55 12.86
N GLN A 237 25.18 4.54 13.72
CA GLN A 237 25.90 3.27 13.62
C GLN A 237 25.54 2.50 12.34
N VAL A 238 24.26 2.48 11.94
CA VAL A 238 23.83 1.85 10.67
C VAL A 238 24.54 2.48 9.48
N PHE A 239 24.54 3.81 9.36
CA PHE A 239 25.13 4.47 8.18
C PHE A 239 26.67 4.60 8.24
N SER A 240 27.28 4.32 9.39
CA SER A 240 28.73 4.13 9.52
C SER A 240 29.19 2.68 9.40
N ASP A 241 28.26 1.72 9.29
CA ASP A 241 28.60 0.30 9.25
C ASP A 241 29.42 -0.04 7.99
N PRO A 242 30.56 -0.76 8.11
CA PRO A 242 31.41 -1.06 6.98
C PRO A 242 30.71 -1.80 5.84
N GLN A 243 29.79 -2.71 6.16
CA GLN A 243 29.03 -3.47 5.16
C GLN A 243 27.97 -2.59 4.48
N VAL A 244 27.30 -1.71 5.24
CA VAL A 244 26.34 -0.74 4.68
C VAL A 244 27.02 0.22 3.70
N LEU A 245 28.20 0.73 4.07
CA LEU A 245 29.03 1.57 3.19
C LEU A 245 29.51 0.79 1.96
N HIS A 246 30.04 -0.42 2.14
CA HIS A 246 30.47 -1.28 1.03
C HIS A 246 29.32 -1.59 0.06
N ASN A 247 28.10 -1.76 0.57
CA ASN A 247 26.92 -2.04 -0.22
C ASN A 247 26.40 -0.81 -0.98
N GLY A 248 26.90 0.40 -0.70
CA GLY A 248 26.48 1.63 -1.37
C GLY A 248 25.03 2.02 -1.04
N LEU A 249 24.59 1.77 0.20
CA LEU A 249 23.19 1.97 0.61
C LEU A 249 22.80 3.42 0.94
N VAL A 250 23.64 4.40 0.62
CA VAL A 250 23.34 5.83 0.74
C VAL A 250 23.38 6.44 -0.65
N MET A 251 22.23 6.91 -1.14
CA MET A 251 22.13 7.66 -2.39
C MET A 251 22.09 9.15 -2.09
N GLU A 252 23.03 9.89 -2.69
CA GLU A 252 23.10 11.34 -2.56
C GLU A 252 22.71 12.01 -3.87
N MET A 253 22.02 13.16 -3.77
CA MET A 253 21.56 13.93 -4.92
C MET A 253 21.40 15.41 -4.58
N ASN A 254 21.47 16.27 -5.58
CA ASN A 254 21.21 17.70 -5.43
C ASN A 254 19.75 17.99 -5.81
N HIS A 255 18.94 18.37 -4.83
CA HIS A 255 17.57 18.82 -5.03
C HIS A 255 17.53 20.31 -5.40
N PRO A 256 16.75 20.74 -6.40
CA PRO A 256 16.72 22.13 -6.88
C PRO A 256 16.45 23.17 -5.77
N THR A 257 15.64 22.81 -4.78
CA THR A 257 15.24 23.73 -3.68
C THR A 257 15.74 23.32 -2.30
N ALA A 258 16.22 22.09 -2.12
CA ALA A 258 16.62 21.56 -0.80
C ALA A 258 18.14 21.36 -0.68
N GLY A 259 18.90 21.64 -1.75
CA GLY A 259 20.35 21.44 -1.78
C GLY A 259 20.71 19.95 -1.81
N ARG A 260 21.84 19.57 -1.20
CA ARG A 260 22.27 18.18 -1.13
C ARG A 260 21.39 17.40 -0.17
N ILE A 261 20.77 16.33 -0.66
CA ILE A 261 19.96 15.40 0.13
C ILE A 261 20.53 13.98 0.02
N ALA A 262 20.23 13.13 0.99
CA ALA A 262 20.60 11.72 1.01
C ALA A 262 19.41 10.83 1.40
N VAL A 263 19.28 9.67 0.76
CA VAL A 263 18.21 8.69 1.00
C VAL A 263 18.78 7.26 1.00
N PRO A 264 18.11 6.28 1.61
CA PRO A 264 18.50 4.87 1.47
C PRO A 264 18.53 4.44 0.00
N GLY A 265 19.61 3.76 -0.39
CA GLY A 265 19.81 3.20 -1.72
C GLY A 265 18.99 1.92 -1.99
N PRO A 266 19.03 1.41 -3.24
CA PRO A 266 18.32 0.20 -3.60
C PRO A 266 18.86 -1.02 -2.83
N GLY A 267 17.94 -1.87 -2.35
CA GLY A 267 18.30 -3.11 -1.65
C GLY A 267 18.74 -4.26 -2.55
N VAL A 268 18.84 -4.03 -3.87
CA VAL A 268 19.18 -5.06 -4.87
C VAL A 268 20.25 -4.55 -5.82
N ARG A 269 21.16 -5.45 -6.23
CA ARG A 269 22.23 -5.20 -7.21
C ARG A 269 22.12 -6.21 -8.34
N TYR A 270 22.49 -5.79 -9.54
CA TYR A 270 22.44 -6.61 -10.75
C TYR A 270 23.85 -6.74 -11.32
N SER A 271 24.19 -7.91 -11.86
CA SER A 271 25.51 -8.16 -12.46
C SER A 271 25.66 -7.46 -13.82
N GLU A 272 24.59 -7.46 -14.62
CA GLU A 272 24.64 -7.05 -16.03
C GLU A 272 24.30 -5.57 -16.26
N PHE A 273 23.75 -4.87 -15.27
CA PHE A 273 23.41 -3.46 -15.42
C PHE A 273 23.47 -2.71 -14.10
N ALA A 274 23.83 -1.44 -14.18
CA ALA A 274 23.72 -0.52 -13.07
C ALA A 274 22.31 0.07 -13.01
N VAL A 275 21.80 0.26 -11.79
CA VAL A 275 20.63 1.13 -11.58
C VAL A 275 21.04 2.54 -11.99
N SER A 276 20.15 3.25 -12.70
CA SER A 276 20.39 4.62 -13.16
C SER A 276 20.74 5.55 -11.99
N HIS A 277 21.53 6.59 -12.28
CA HIS A 277 21.88 7.61 -11.30
C HIS A 277 20.61 8.22 -10.69
N PRO A 278 20.54 8.37 -9.35
CA PRO A 278 19.35 8.88 -8.69
C PRO A 278 19.11 10.33 -9.10
N LYS A 279 17.87 10.64 -9.44
CA LYS A 279 17.39 12.01 -9.63
C LYS A 279 16.61 12.46 -8.38
N PRO A 280 16.70 13.75 -8.00
CA PRO A 280 15.88 14.28 -6.91
C PRO A 280 14.38 14.12 -7.23
N PRO A 281 13.51 14.01 -6.20
CA PRO A 281 12.07 14.16 -6.39
C PRO A 281 11.75 15.43 -7.20
N PRO A 282 10.80 15.37 -8.16
CA PRO A 282 10.45 16.52 -8.97
C PRO A 282 9.68 17.56 -8.17
N LEU A 283 9.81 18.83 -8.56
CA LEU A 283 8.90 19.88 -8.13
C LEU A 283 7.51 19.65 -8.75
N VAL A 284 6.47 20.18 -8.10
CA VAL A 284 5.10 20.12 -8.64
C VAL A 284 5.07 20.76 -10.01
N GLY A 285 4.69 20.01 -11.04
CA GLY A 285 4.60 20.52 -12.42
C GLY A 285 5.95 20.73 -13.12
N GLN A 286 7.06 20.23 -12.58
CA GLN A 286 8.40 20.42 -13.18
C GLN A 286 8.51 19.93 -14.63
N HIS A 287 7.85 18.82 -14.96
CA HIS A 287 7.99 18.17 -16.27
C HIS A 287 6.72 18.28 -17.13
N THR A 288 5.77 19.16 -16.77
CA THR A 288 4.47 19.24 -17.45
C THR A 288 4.61 19.48 -18.95
N VAL A 289 5.34 20.54 -19.34
CA VAL A 289 5.57 20.88 -20.75
C VAL A 289 6.37 19.80 -21.47
N GLU A 290 7.39 19.24 -20.81
CA GLU A 290 8.21 18.14 -21.35
C GLU A 290 7.35 16.92 -21.72
N ILE A 291 6.45 16.50 -20.83
CA ILE A 291 5.56 15.36 -21.08
C ILE A 291 4.53 15.67 -22.17
N LEU A 292 3.88 16.85 -22.13
CA LEU A 292 2.86 17.23 -23.12
C LEU A 292 3.45 17.32 -24.53
N LYS A 293 4.60 17.98 -24.68
CA LYS A 293 5.26 18.15 -25.97
C LYS A 293 5.99 16.88 -26.42
N GLY A 294 6.83 16.33 -25.55
CA GLY A 294 7.75 15.25 -25.89
C GLY A 294 7.11 13.87 -26.00
N MET A 295 6.17 13.53 -25.10
CA MET A 295 5.53 12.21 -25.12
C MET A 295 4.15 12.21 -25.77
N LEU A 296 3.40 13.31 -25.67
CA LEU A 296 2.04 13.37 -26.19
C LEU A 296 1.92 14.14 -27.52
N GLY A 297 2.97 14.83 -27.95
CA GLY A 297 3.01 15.53 -29.24
C GLY A 297 2.09 16.74 -29.33
N TYR A 298 1.78 17.40 -28.20
CA TYR A 298 1.00 18.64 -28.20
C TYR A 298 1.85 19.77 -28.79
N ASP A 299 1.21 20.64 -29.58
CA ASP A 299 1.83 21.88 -30.06
C ASP A 299 1.87 22.96 -28.97
N ASP A 300 2.65 24.01 -29.22
CA ASP A 300 2.89 25.07 -28.24
C ASP A 300 1.59 25.85 -27.93
N ASP A 301 0.73 26.08 -28.93
CA ASP A 301 -0.56 26.76 -28.75
C ASP A 301 -1.50 25.99 -27.80
N ALA A 302 -1.60 24.66 -27.96
CA ALA A 302 -2.40 23.83 -27.09
C ALA A 302 -1.84 23.77 -25.65
N ILE A 303 -0.51 23.75 -25.50
CA ILE A 303 0.14 23.76 -24.20
C ILE A 303 -0.09 25.10 -23.48
N GLU A 304 0.06 26.22 -24.19
CA GLU A 304 -0.22 27.55 -23.66
C GLU A 304 -1.67 27.69 -23.20
N GLU A 305 -2.63 27.17 -23.98
CA GLU A 305 -4.03 27.18 -23.58
C GLU A 305 -4.30 26.35 -22.32
N LEU A 306 -3.69 25.16 -22.19
CA LEU A 306 -3.82 24.33 -20.98
C LEU A 306 -3.23 25.01 -19.74
N LEU A 307 -2.11 25.72 -19.90
CA LEU A 307 -1.49 26.50 -18.82
C LEU A 307 -2.37 27.69 -18.45
N ARG A 308 -2.85 28.44 -19.45
CA ARG A 308 -3.69 29.63 -19.27
C ARG A 308 -5.02 29.32 -18.59
N THR A 309 -5.61 28.17 -18.91
CA THR A 309 -6.86 27.69 -18.29
C THR A 309 -6.66 27.08 -16.91
N GLY A 310 -5.41 26.82 -16.49
CA GLY A 310 -5.08 26.17 -15.23
C GLY A 310 -5.39 24.67 -15.21
N ALA A 311 -5.63 24.06 -16.38
CA ALA A 311 -5.80 22.61 -16.49
C ALA A 311 -4.49 21.87 -16.16
N VAL A 312 -3.34 22.51 -16.43
CA VAL A 312 -2.01 22.03 -16.06
C VAL A 312 -1.19 23.19 -15.45
N ALA A 313 -0.10 22.86 -14.76
CA ALA A 313 0.83 23.83 -14.20
C ALA A 313 2.28 23.45 -14.56
N GLN A 314 3.09 24.44 -14.93
CA GLN A 314 4.52 24.29 -15.14
C GLN A 314 5.27 25.03 -14.04
N HIS A 315 6.26 24.38 -13.44
CA HIS A 315 7.16 25.03 -12.49
C HIS A 315 8.52 25.23 -13.13
N GLU A 316 9.00 26.47 -13.15
CA GLU A 316 10.31 26.81 -13.71
C GLU A 316 11.40 26.63 -12.64
N ILE A 317 12.47 25.94 -13.01
CA ILE A 317 13.67 25.85 -12.18
C ILE A 317 14.49 27.11 -12.43
N LEU A 318 14.36 28.11 -11.55
CA LEU A 318 15.30 29.22 -11.50
C LEU A 318 16.65 28.70 -11.00
N PHE A 319 17.57 28.44 -11.92
CA PHE A 319 18.98 28.28 -11.56
C PHE A 319 19.47 29.64 -11.07
N LEU A 320 19.46 29.84 -9.76
CA LEU A 320 20.28 30.86 -9.11
C LEU A 320 21.74 30.44 -9.33
N VAL A 321 22.32 30.88 -10.45
CA VAL A 321 23.76 30.98 -10.62
C VAL A 321 24.23 31.83 -9.46
N SER A 322 24.87 31.19 -8.46
CA SER A 322 25.55 31.92 -7.40
C SER A 322 26.71 32.65 -8.06
N LEU A 323 26.49 33.92 -8.42
CA LEU A 323 27.57 34.82 -8.78
C LEU A 323 28.52 34.90 -7.56
N PRO A 324 29.85 34.80 -7.77
CA PRO A 324 30.81 34.92 -6.68
C PRO A 324 30.58 36.25 -5.95
N ARG A 325 30.34 36.17 -4.64
CA ARG A 325 30.23 37.31 -3.73
C ARG A 325 31.62 37.91 -3.57
N ASP A 326 32.09 38.71 -4.53
CA ASP A 326 33.20 39.65 -4.35
C ASP A 326 33.27 40.61 -5.55
N LEU A 327 32.45 41.66 -5.54
CA LEU A 327 32.75 42.91 -6.25
C LEU A 327 32.19 44.10 -5.46
N PRO A 328 32.94 45.20 -5.30
CA PRO A 328 32.61 46.27 -4.36
C PRO A 328 31.44 47.13 -4.85
N MET A 329 30.53 47.45 -3.91
CA MET A 329 29.53 48.49 -4.04
C MET A 329 30.19 49.81 -4.40
N HIS A 330 29.77 50.43 -5.51
CA HIS A 330 29.50 51.86 -5.65
C HIS A 330 29.07 52.12 -7.09
N LEU A 331 27.77 52.30 -7.34
CA LEU A 331 27.30 53.14 -8.44
C LEU A 331 25.81 53.47 -8.23
N GLU A 332 25.52 54.76 -8.27
CA GLU A 332 24.24 55.42 -8.01
C GLU A 332 23.17 55.04 -9.05
N ILE A 333 21.91 54.92 -8.60
CA ILE A 333 20.74 54.70 -9.47
C ILE A 333 20.07 56.07 -9.72
N PRO A 334 19.95 56.56 -10.98
CA PRO A 334 19.28 57.82 -11.28
C PRO A 334 17.75 57.77 -11.19
N ALA A 335 17.17 58.84 -10.68
CA ALA A 335 15.75 59.03 -10.35
C ALA A 335 14.82 59.28 -11.56
N TRP A 336 14.52 58.26 -12.38
CA TRP A 336 13.55 58.41 -13.49
C TRP A 336 12.55 57.25 -13.69
N LEU A 337 12.31 56.42 -12.69
CA LEU A 337 11.30 55.34 -12.75
C LEU A 337 10.25 55.47 -11.62
N SER A 338 9.51 56.58 -11.64
CA SER A 338 8.28 56.75 -10.86
C SER A 338 7.32 57.71 -11.55
N ALA A 339 6.72 57.30 -12.68
CA ALA A 339 5.51 57.94 -13.23
C ALA A 339 4.94 57.10 -14.39
N MET A 340 3.91 56.29 -14.12
CA MET A 340 2.91 55.74 -15.08
C MET A 340 2.07 54.70 -14.31
N GLY A 341 0.76 54.78 -14.09
CA GLY A 341 -0.29 55.74 -14.41
C GLY A 341 -1.62 55.18 -13.88
N THR A 342 -2.56 56.05 -13.51
CA THR A 342 -3.95 55.66 -13.19
C THR A 342 -4.88 56.84 -13.52
N LEU A 343 -5.80 56.64 -14.46
CA LEU A 343 -6.85 57.61 -14.85
C LEU A 343 -8.21 56.92 -14.95
N GLU A 344 -9.25 57.70 -14.64
CA GLU A 344 -10.61 57.36 -14.20
C GLU A 344 -11.54 56.73 -15.26
N LEU A 345 -12.55 55.98 -14.78
CA LEU A 345 -13.78 55.67 -15.51
C LEU A 345 -14.98 55.56 -14.53
N THR A 346 -15.81 56.61 -14.47
CA THR A 346 -17.12 56.60 -13.80
C THR A 346 -18.16 57.32 -14.66
N PHE A 347 -19.04 56.57 -15.36
CA PHE A 347 -20.34 57.08 -15.82
C PHE A 347 -21.25 55.92 -16.28
N LYS A 348 -22.33 55.66 -15.51
CA LYS A 348 -23.66 55.14 -15.92
C LYS A 348 -24.38 54.47 -14.75
N ARG A 349 -25.23 55.24 -14.05
CA ARG A 349 -26.31 54.70 -13.21
C ARG A 349 -27.36 55.77 -12.94
N GLU A 350 -28.24 56.03 -13.90
CA GLU A 350 -29.54 56.68 -13.65
C GLU A 350 -30.40 56.67 -14.92
N ASP A 351 -31.07 55.56 -15.21
CA ASP A 351 -32.20 55.57 -16.15
C ASP A 351 -33.16 54.39 -15.99
N ARG A 352 -33.61 54.13 -14.75
CA ARG A 352 -34.73 53.23 -14.46
C ARG A 352 -35.50 53.67 -13.23
N ARG A 353 -36.15 54.83 -13.31
CA ARG A 353 -37.25 55.18 -12.39
C ARG A 353 -38.01 56.42 -12.83
N ARG A 354 -38.62 56.39 -14.02
CA ARG A 354 -39.70 57.31 -14.41
C ARG A 354 -40.29 56.89 -15.76
N ARG A 355 -41.22 55.95 -15.73
CA ARG A 355 -42.23 55.70 -16.77
C ARG A 355 -43.16 54.60 -16.27
N GLY A 356 -44.03 54.99 -15.36
CA GLY A 356 -45.01 54.11 -14.75
C GLY A 356 -46.05 54.98 -14.08
N GLU A 357 -46.84 55.69 -14.89
CA GLU A 357 -48.11 56.34 -14.52
C GLU A 357 -48.62 57.11 -15.73
N GLU A 358 -49.15 56.40 -16.73
CA GLU A 358 -50.10 56.93 -17.73
C GLU A 358 -50.51 55.77 -18.64
N ARG A 359 -51.55 55.06 -18.23
CA ARG A 359 -52.43 54.16 -19.03
C ARG A 359 -53.36 53.43 -18.05
N ARG A 360 -54.24 54.20 -17.41
CA ARG A 360 -55.42 53.69 -16.71
C ARG A 360 -56.59 54.55 -17.14
N GLY A 361 -57.30 54.10 -18.16
CA GLY A 361 -58.46 54.83 -18.64
C GLY A 361 -59.10 54.29 -19.90
N GLU A 362 -59.05 52.99 -20.19
CA GLU A 362 -59.77 52.44 -21.35
C GLU A 362 -59.91 50.91 -21.33
N GLU A 363 -60.33 50.31 -20.22
CA GLU A 363 -60.58 48.84 -20.22
C GLU A 363 -61.70 48.37 -19.27
N ARG A 364 -62.64 49.25 -18.91
CA ARG A 364 -63.81 48.86 -18.11
C ARG A 364 -65.06 48.75 -18.97
N ARG A 365 -65.14 47.71 -19.81
CA ARG A 365 -66.40 47.18 -20.38
C ARG A 365 -66.30 45.76 -21.01
N GLY A 366 -65.22 45.02 -20.75
CA GLY A 366 -65.06 43.60 -21.14
C GLY A 366 -64.93 42.59 -19.98
N GLU A 367 -64.66 43.07 -18.76
CA GLU A 367 -64.16 42.22 -17.65
C GLU A 367 -65.21 41.22 -17.12
N GLY A 368 -66.51 41.55 -17.11
CA GLY A 368 -67.54 40.70 -16.48
C GLY A 368 -67.90 39.40 -17.22
N ARG A 369 -67.56 39.24 -18.51
CA ARG A 369 -67.80 37.99 -19.27
C ARG A 369 -66.57 37.07 -19.30
N GLU A 370 -65.37 37.62 -19.17
CA GLU A 370 -64.14 36.83 -19.04
C GLU A 370 -63.96 36.27 -17.62
N GLU A 371 -64.33 37.02 -16.59
CA GLU A 371 -64.21 36.60 -15.18
C GLU A 371 -65.00 35.32 -14.89
N LYS A 372 -66.28 35.25 -15.30
CA LYS A 372 -67.11 34.03 -15.16
C LYS A 372 -66.60 32.83 -15.97
N ARG A 373 -65.90 33.05 -17.09
CA ARG A 373 -65.26 31.97 -17.87
C ARG A 373 -63.94 31.52 -17.24
N ARG A 374 -63.27 32.41 -16.51
CA ARG A 374 -62.04 32.14 -15.75
C ARG A 374 -62.34 31.32 -14.51
N GLU A 375 -63.35 31.71 -13.73
CA GLU A 375 -63.80 30.97 -12.53
C GLU A 375 -64.19 29.52 -12.88
N LYS A 376 -65.04 29.31 -13.90
CA LYS A 376 -65.41 27.95 -14.35
C LYS A 376 -64.24 27.12 -14.88
N ARG A 377 -63.19 27.77 -15.40
CA ARG A 377 -61.96 27.08 -15.84
C ARG A 377 -61.04 26.75 -14.66
N GLU A 378 -61.03 27.58 -13.63
CA GLU A 378 -60.30 27.33 -12.39
C GLU A 378 -60.93 26.21 -11.57
N GLU A 379 -62.27 26.20 -11.40
CA GLU A 379 -62.99 25.09 -10.75
C GLU A 379 -62.67 23.74 -11.41
N ARG A 380 -62.76 23.64 -12.75
CA ARG A 380 -62.42 22.41 -13.48
C ARG A 380 -60.95 22.03 -13.39
N ARG A 381 -60.05 23.00 -13.20
CA ARG A 381 -58.62 22.74 -13.00
C ARG A 381 -58.35 22.26 -11.58
N GLU A 382 -59.11 22.74 -10.61
CA GLU A 382 -59.01 22.37 -9.22
C GLU A 382 -59.57 20.96 -8.98
N GLU A 383 -60.72 20.61 -9.57
CA GLU A 383 -61.23 19.23 -9.60
C GLU A 383 -60.22 18.24 -10.19
N LYS A 384 -59.63 18.56 -11.35
CA LYS A 384 -58.59 17.72 -11.97
C LYS A 384 -57.31 17.61 -11.13
N ARG A 385 -56.97 18.64 -10.34
CA ARG A 385 -55.84 18.61 -9.41
C ARG A 385 -56.15 17.74 -8.20
N GLU A 386 -57.37 17.80 -7.67
CA GLU A 386 -57.80 16.91 -6.59
C GLU A 386 -57.84 15.45 -7.04
N GLU A 387 -58.36 15.18 -8.23
CA GLU A 387 -58.42 13.83 -8.80
C GLU A 387 -57.01 13.24 -8.96
N ARG A 388 -56.07 14.01 -9.53
CA ARG A 388 -54.65 13.61 -9.60
C ARG A 388 -54.05 13.36 -8.23
N ARG A 389 -54.30 14.22 -7.23
CA ARG A 389 -53.82 14.02 -5.85
C ARG A 389 -54.38 12.74 -5.22
N ARG A 390 -55.63 12.36 -5.53
CA ARG A 390 -56.25 11.11 -5.05
C ARG A 390 -55.62 9.89 -5.74
N GLU A 391 -55.34 9.96 -7.04
CA GLU A 391 -54.62 8.90 -7.76
C GLU A 391 -53.18 8.73 -7.27
N GLU A 392 -52.48 9.85 -7.03
CA GLU A 392 -51.10 9.84 -6.51
C GLU A 392 -51.03 9.20 -5.13
N LYS A 393 -51.96 9.56 -4.23
CA LYS A 393 -52.08 8.92 -2.90
C LYS A 393 -52.35 7.42 -2.99
N ARG A 394 -53.25 6.99 -3.90
CA ARG A 394 -53.52 5.56 -4.14
C ARG A 394 -52.30 4.83 -4.72
N GLY A 395 -51.51 5.50 -5.58
CA GLY A 395 -50.26 4.97 -6.12
C GLY A 395 -49.17 4.83 -5.06
N GLU A 396 -49.03 5.83 -4.18
CA GLU A 396 -48.09 5.76 -3.05
C GLU A 396 -48.45 4.65 -2.06
N GLU A 397 -49.74 4.47 -1.77
CA GLU A 397 -50.21 3.42 -0.87
C GLU A 397 -49.91 2.02 -1.42
N ARG A 398 -50.17 1.78 -2.73
CA ARG A 398 -49.78 0.52 -3.39
C ARG A 398 -48.28 0.26 -3.34
N ARG A 399 -47.46 1.29 -3.60
CA ARG A 399 -45.98 1.17 -3.50
C ARG A 399 -45.51 0.87 -2.07
N ARG A 400 -46.20 1.39 -1.05
CA ARG A 400 -45.91 1.09 0.37
C ARG A 400 -46.27 -0.35 0.72
N GLU A 401 -47.40 -0.86 0.24
CA GLU A 401 -47.78 -2.26 0.44
C GLU A 401 -46.82 -3.23 -0.27
N GLU A 402 -46.42 -2.91 -1.49
CA GLU A 402 -45.45 -3.71 -2.25
C GLU A 402 -44.09 -3.77 -1.55
N LYS A 403 -43.58 -2.64 -1.05
CA LYS A 403 -42.35 -2.60 -0.24
C LYS A 403 -42.48 -3.41 1.05
N ARG A 404 -43.61 -3.34 1.75
CA ARG A 404 -43.87 -4.17 2.94
C ARG A 404 -43.92 -5.66 2.61
N GLY A 405 -44.43 -6.02 1.44
CA GLY A 405 -44.44 -7.41 0.93
C GLY A 405 -43.04 -7.92 0.61
N GLU A 406 -42.22 -7.11 -0.06
CA GLU A 406 -40.82 -7.44 -0.33
C GLU A 406 -39.99 -7.59 0.95
N GLU A 407 -40.21 -6.72 1.94
CA GLU A 407 -39.52 -6.76 3.23
C GLU A 407 -39.83 -8.05 3.99
N ARG A 408 -41.11 -8.45 4.07
CA ARG A 408 -41.50 -9.74 4.68
C ARG A 408 -40.84 -10.93 3.98
N ARG A 409 -40.79 -10.94 2.63
CA ARG A 409 -40.12 -12.00 1.86
C ARG A 409 -38.61 -12.03 2.13
N ARG A 410 -37.97 -10.89 2.36
CA ARG A 410 -36.54 -10.80 2.72
C ARG A 410 -36.29 -11.31 4.15
N GLU A 411 -37.16 -10.99 5.09
CA GLU A 411 -37.06 -11.50 6.47
C GLU A 411 -37.25 -13.02 6.53
N GLU A 412 -38.20 -13.55 5.77
CA GLU A 412 -38.45 -14.99 5.67
C GLU A 412 -37.23 -15.74 5.11
N LYS A 413 -36.64 -15.24 4.01
CA LYS A 413 -35.39 -15.78 3.45
C LYS A 413 -34.22 -15.71 4.43
N ARG A 414 -34.06 -14.61 5.17
CA ARG A 414 -33.02 -14.48 6.21
C ARG A 414 -33.24 -15.47 7.35
N GLY A 415 -34.49 -15.74 7.71
CA GLY A 415 -34.86 -16.75 8.71
C GLY A 415 -34.52 -18.17 8.26
N GLU A 416 -34.80 -18.51 7.01
CA GLU A 416 -34.44 -19.81 6.41
C GLU A 416 -32.92 -20.00 6.32
N GLU A 417 -32.19 -18.97 5.90
CA GLU A 417 -30.73 -18.97 5.81
C GLU A 417 -30.07 -19.19 7.17
N LYS A 418 -30.52 -18.46 8.21
CA LYS A 418 -30.05 -18.69 9.60
C LYS A 418 -30.29 -20.12 10.09
N ARG A 419 -31.47 -20.68 9.80
CA ARG A 419 -31.78 -22.09 10.17
C ARG A 419 -30.91 -23.08 9.42
N ARG A 420 -30.53 -22.78 8.18
CA ARG A 420 -29.61 -23.60 7.37
C ARG A 420 -28.19 -23.54 7.95
N GLU A 421 -27.70 -22.35 8.28
CA GLU A 421 -26.39 -22.16 8.91
C GLU A 421 -26.29 -22.87 10.27
N GLU A 422 -27.32 -22.78 11.12
CA GLU A 422 -27.33 -23.49 12.40
C GLU A 422 -27.29 -25.01 12.24
N ARG A 423 -28.01 -25.56 11.25
CA ARG A 423 -27.97 -27.00 10.93
C ARG A 423 -26.59 -27.43 10.44
N GLU A 424 -25.92 -26.58 9.67
CA GLU A 424 -24.58 -26.84 9.14
C GLU A 424 -23.52 -26.77 10.25
N LYS A 425 -23.60 -25.78 11.14
CA LYS A 425 -22.76 -25.69 12.34
C LYS A 425 -22.88 -26.92 13.23
N ARG A 426 -24.10 -27.39 13.50
CA ARG A 426 -24.33 -28.62 14.30
C ARG A 426 -23.75 -29.88 13.62
N ARG A 427 -23.77 -29.95 12.28
CA ARG A 427 -23.16 -31.06 11.52
C ARG A 427 -21.64 -31.00 11.56
N GLU A 428 -21.05 -29.81 11.44
CA GLU A 428 -19.61 -29.62 11.59
C GLU A 428 -19.13 -29.95 13.00
N GLU A 429 -19.86 -29.53 14.02
CA GLU A 429 -19.53 -29.80 15.43
C GLU A 429 -19.51 -31.31 15.72
N LYS A 430 -20.52 -32.06 15.25
CA LYS A 430 -20.50 -33.54 15.30
C LYS A 430 -19.30 -34.15 14.58
N ARG A 431 -18.97 -33.68 13.38
CA ARG A 431 -17.78 -34.15 12.64
C ARG A 431 -16.47 -33.85 13.39
N ARG A 432 -16.41 -32.72 14.10
CA ARG A 432 -15.24 -32.33 14.92
C ARG A 432 -15.10 -33.18 16.17
N GLU A 433 -16.20 -33.53 16.83
CA GLU A 433 -16.19 -34.47 17.95
C GLU A 433 -15.75 -35.87 17.53
N GLU A 434 -16.17 -36.34 16.35
CA GLU A 434 -15.71 -37.61 15.79
C GLU A 434 -14.21 -37.59 15.48
N LYS A 435 -13.70 -36.51 14.87
CA LYS A 435 -12.26 -36.34 14.60
C LYS A 435 -11.41 -36.18 15.86
N ARG A 436 -11.94 -35.59 16.95
CA ARG A 436 -11.24 -35.48 18.24
C ARG A 436 -11.02 -36.83 18.92
N LYS A 437 -11.75 -37.88 18.53
CA LYS A 437 -11.57 -39.24 19.05
C LYS A 437 -10.49 -40.03 18.31
N GLU A 438 -9.95 -39.52 17.20
CA GLU A 438 -8.79 -40.12 16.53
C GLU A 438 -7.50 -39.74 17.28
N PRO A 439 -6.67 -40.71 17.69
CA PRO A 439 -5.42 -40.43 18.39
C PRO A 439 -4.42 -39.68 17.50
N TRP A 440 -3.78 -38.65 18.07
CA TRP A 440 -2.77 -37.82 17.43
C TRP A 440 -1.57 -38.66 16.96
N ASN A 441 -1.44 -38.85 15.64
CA ASN A 441 -0.31 -39.57 15.05
C ASN A 441 0.84 -38.60 14.73
N THR A 442 1.76 -38.46 15.68
CA THR A 442 2.89 -37.52 15.64
C THR A 442 3.82 -37.73 14.45
N GLU A 443 3.98 -38.97 13.96
CA GLU A 443 4.88 -39.28 12.84
C GLU A 443 4.32 -38.84 11.47
N LYS A 444 3.03 -39.08 11.22
CA LYS A 444 2.37 -38.62 9.98
C LYS A 444 2.34 -37.09 9.88
N ASN A 445 2.10 -36.41 11.00
CA ASN A 445 2.02 -34.95 11.01
C ASN A 445 3.39 -34.29 10.87
N LEU A 446 4.46 -34.90 11.41
CA LEU A 446 5.83 -34.43 11.21
C LEU A 446 6.29 -34.62 9.74
N ALA A 447 5.86 -35.71 9.09
CA ALA A 447 6.08 -35.92 7.66
C ALA A 447 5.34 -34.85 6.82
N TYR A 448 4.11 -34.51 7.19
CA TYR A 448 3.32 -33.49 6.49
C TYR A 448 3.92 -32.08 6.61
N VAL A 449 4.43 -31.72 7.80
CA VAL A 449 5.15 -30.45 8.01
C VAL A 449 6.46 -30.41 7.22
N LYS A 450 7.20 -31.52 7.16
CA LYS A 450 8.40 -31.64 6.33
C LYS A 450 8.08 -31.52 4.85
N GLU A 451 7.00 -32.13 4.37
CA GLU A 451 6.53 -31.99 2.99
C GLU A 451 6.09 -30.55 2.68
N LEU A 452 5.40 -29.87 3.58
CA LEU A 452 5.04 -28.46 3.41
C LEU A 452 6.26 -27.54 3.35
N CYS A 453 7.24 -27.75 4.22
CA CYS A 453 8.53 -27.05 4.14
C CYS A 453 9.26 -27.35 2.84
N LEU A 454 9.21 -28.59 2.36
CA LEU A 454 9.80 -29.00 1.09
C LEU A 454 9.06 -28.37 -0.11
N ILE A 455 7.73 -28.25 -0.07
CA ILE A 455 6.94 -27.58 -1.10
C ILE A 455 7.24 -26.08 -1.14
N ILE A 456 7.38 -25.44 0.02
CA ILE A 456 7.79 -24.02 0.09
C ILE A 456 9.21 -23.84 -0.45
N LEU A 457 10.13 -24.74 -0.10
CA LEU A 457 11.50 -24.73 -0.63
C LEU A 457 11.53 -24.99 -2.15
N LEU A 458 10.72 -25.93 -2.64
CA LEU A 458 10.57 -26.24 -4.06
C LEU A 458 9.89 -25.10 -4.83
N ALA A 459 8.97 -24.35 -4.22
CA ALA A 459 8.39 -23.14 -4.82
C ALA A 459 9.44 -22.03 -4.94
N LEU A 460 10.31 -21.87 -3.93
CA LEU A 460 11.46 -20.95 -3.99
C LEU A 460 12.51 -21.39 -5.01
N ILE A 461 12.71 -22.70 -5.19
CA ILE A 461 13.58 -23.28 -6.24
C ILE A 461 12.93 -23.17 -7.62
N ALA A 462 11.62 -23.32 -7.77
CA ALA A 462 10.92 -23.16 -9.04
C ALA A 462 11.00 -21.73 -9.57
N VAL A 463 11.04 -20.72 -8.68
CA VAL A 463 11.37 -19.33 -9.03
C VAL A 463 12.81 -19.21 -9.57
N HIS A 464 13.74 -20.06 -9.11
CA HIS A 464 15.10 -20.18 -9.68
C HIS A 464 15.14 -20.99 -10.99
N SER A 465 14.31 -22.02 -11.15
CA SER A 465 14.29 -22.85 -12.37
C SER A 465 13.64 -22.15 -13.58
N ILE A 466 12.74 -21.18 -13.34
CA ILE A 466 12.25 -20.28 -14.41
C ILE A 466 13.41 -19.47 -15.02
N LYS A 467 14.49 -19.22 -14.27
CA LYS A 467 15.72 -18.57 -14.76
C LYS A 467 16.53 -19.48 -15.69
N ALA A 468 16.50 -20.80 -15.49
CA ALA A 468 17.22 -21.76 -16.33
C ALA A 468 16.53 -21.98 -17.69
N VAL A 469 15.19 -22.05 -17.71
CA VAL A 469 14.42 -22.25 -18.96
C VAL A 469 14.44 -21.01 -19.86
N VAL A 470 14.55 -19.80 -19.28
CA VAL A 470 14.70 -18.56 -20.07
C VAL A 470 16.10 -18.47 -20.71
N ASN A 471 17.15 -19.03 -20.08
CA ASN A 471 18.51 -19.02 -20.63
C ASN A 471 18.71 -20.05 -21.76
N ASP A 472 18.04 -21.21 -21.72
CA ASP A 472 18.14 -22.22 -22.79
C ASP A 472 17.52 -21.72 -24.11
N HIS A 473 16.40 -20.99 -24.05
CA HIS A 473 15.76 -20.42 -25.25
C HIS A 473 16.51 -19.23 -25.88
N SER A 474 17.44 -18.60 -25.15
CA SER A 474 18.33 -17.57 -25.71
C SER A 474 19.56 -18.14 -26.41
N HIS A 475 20.01 -19.34 -26.05
CA HIS A 475 21.14 -19.99 -26.73
C HIS A 475 20.72 -20.65 -28.05
N GLU A 476 19.54 -21.27 -28.14
CA GLU A 476 19.05 -21.86 -29.41
C GLU A 476 18.73 -20.83 -30.51
N LYS A 477 18.46 -19.56 -30.16
CA LYS A 477 18.23 -18.49 -31.15
C LYS A 477 19.51 -17.77 -31.60
N ALA A 478 20.62 -17.90 -30.87
CA ALA A 478 21.88 -17.26 -31.24
C ALA A 478 22.68 -18.08 -32.27
N GLU A 479 22.48 -19.40 -32.36
CA GLU A 479 23.22 -20.26 -33.29
C GLU A 479 22.61 -20.35 -34.71
N SER A 480 21.42 -19.77 -34.97
CA SER A 480 20.75 -19.86 -36.28
C SER A 480 20.82 -18.59 -37.16
N THR A 481 21.56 -17.55 -36.75
CA THR A 481 21.64 -16.26 -37.52
C THR A 481 23.04 -15.77 -37.85
N GLY A 482 24.07 -16.64 -37.78
CA GLY A 482 25.47 -16.27 -37.99
C GLY A 482 26.16 -16.95 -39.17
N SER A 483 25.57 -16.93 -40.37
CA SER A 483 26.31 -17.27 -41.61
C SER A 483 25.69 -16.57 -42.82
N ASP A 484 25.96 -15.28 -42.98
CA ASP A 484 26.08 -14.66 -44.31
C ASP A 484 26.66 -13.24 -44.18
N LEU A 485 27.49 -12.88 -45.16
CA LEU A 485 28.14 -11.59 -45.46
C LEU A 485 29.50 -11.31 -44.81
N GLY A 486 30.54 -11.37 -45.67
CA GLY A 486 31.66 -10.43 -45.67
C GLY A 486 33.04 -11.04 -45.48
#